data_AF-A0A087UQH8-F1
#
_entry.id   AF-A0A087UQH8-F1
#
_cell.length_a   1.000
_cell.length_b   1.000
_cell.length_c   1.000
_cell.angle_alpha   90.00
_cell.angle_beta   90.00
_cell.angle_gamma   90.00
#
_symmetry.space_group_name_H-M   'P 1'
#
loop_
_entity.id
_entity.type
_entity.pdbx_description
1 polymer ?
#
loop_
_entity_poly.entity_id
_entity_poly.type
_entity_poly.pdbx_seq_one_letter_code
_entity_poly.pdbx_strand_id
1 'polypeptide(L)'
;MKYKEEYERFKLTVTVIILILSAQSILFSYRVLDAILHFLLVWYYCTLTIRESILVINGSRMKGWWRINHFIATIQAGVIIVWPDGFMYDQFRKQFTLYTCYTSILQFLQFNYQQGCLYRLRALGERHKMDITIEGFHSWMWKGLSFLLPFLYIGYIFQLYNAYTLYNLSKDEKCVEWQVFVSAVIFFILFLGNTFTTSRVIHQKLTEKIVKTLIP
;
A
#
# COMPACT_ATOMS: atom_id res chain seq x y z
N MET A 1 -0.72 -16.51 18.49
CA MET A 1 -1.51 -15.26 18.57
C MET A 1 -0.61 -14.07 18.90
N LYS A 2 0.25 -14.15 19.92
CA LYS A 2 1.21 -13.09 20.28
C LYS A 2 2.01 -12.50 19.11
N TYR A 3 2.63 -13.34 18.27
CA TYR A 3 3.39 -12.87 17.10
C TYR A 3 2.57 -12.03 16.11
N LYS A 4 1.28 -12.37 15.94
CA LYS A 4 0.38 -11.65 15.04
C LYS A 4 0.03 -10.27 15.60
N GLU A 5 -0.22 -10.17 16.90
CA GLU A 5 -0.47 -8.89 17.56
C GLU A 5 0.77 -7.99 17.51
N GLU A 6 1.95 -8.57 17.70
CA GLU A 6 3.24 -7.88 17.51
C GLU A 6 3.44 -7.40 16.07
N TYR A 7 3.03 -8.19 15.06
CA TYR A 7 3.04 -7.79 13.66
C TYR A 7 2.11 -6.59 13.40
N GLU A 8 0.85 -6.67 13.84
CA GLU A 8 -0.15 -5.61 13.65
C GLU A 8 0.26 -4.31 14.36
N ARG A 9 0.79 -4.42 15.59
CA ARG A 9 1.32 -3.28 16.35
C ARG A 9 2.53 -2.66 15.65
N PHE A 10 3.48 -3.49 15.19
CA PHE A 10 4.63 -3.03 14.43
C PHE A 10 4.19 -2.26 13.18
N LYS A 11 3.26 -2.82 12.41
CA LYS A 11 2.76 -2.20 11.19
C LYS A 11 2.23 -0.80 11.48
N LEU A 12 1.33 -0.68 12.45
CA LEU A 12 0.74 0.62 12.82
C LEU A 12 1.77 1.61 13.38
N THR A 13 2.65 1.17 14.28
CA THR A 13 3.67 2.05 14.87
C THR A 13 4.58 2.64 13.79
N VAL A 14 5.05 1.82 12.85
CA VAL A 14 5.94 2.31 11.78
C VAL A 14 5.19 3.17 10.78
N THR A 15 3.94 2.83 10.41
CA THR A 15 3.10 3.69 9.55
C THR A 15 2.91 5.09 10.15
N VAL A 16 2.70 5.20 11.47
CA VAL A 16 2.59 6.51 12.14
C VAL A 16 3.90 7.28 12.10
N ILE A 17 5.04 6.61 12.28
CA ILE A 17 6.36 7.25 12.16
C ILE A 17 6.59 7.76 10.73
N ILE A 18 6.28 6.96 9.71
CA ILE A 18 6.38 7.35 8.30
C ILE A 18 5.48 8.55 8.00
N LEU A 19 4.26 8.59 8.56
CA LEU A 19 3.33 9.72 8.39
C LEU A 19 3.92 11.01 8.96
N ILE A 20 4.49 10.97 10.17
CA ILE A 20 5.10 12.16 10.81
C ILE A 20 6.32 12.63 10.01
N LEU A 21 7.20 11.71 9.63
CA LEU A 21 8.42 12.04 8.88
C LEU A 21 8.11 12.58 7.48
N SER A 22 7.13 12.00 6.78
CA SER A 22 6.69 12.51 5.47
C SER A 22 6.05 13.89 5.57
N ALA A 23 5.24 14.17 6.60
CA ALA A 23 4.73 15.51 6.87
C ALA A 23 5.85 16.52 7.15
N GLN A 24 6.86 16.14 7.94
CA GLN A 24 8.03 16.99 8.20
C GLN A 24 8.87 17.23 6.93
N SER A 25 9.08 16.21 6.09
CA SER A 25 9.79 16.33 4.81
C SER A 25 9.10 17.28 3.83
N ILE A 26 7.76 17.33 3.83
CA ILE A 26 6.96 18.29 3.05
C ILE A 26 7.19 19.73 3.53
N LEU A 27 7.20 19.95 4.85
CA LEU A 27 7.31 21.29 5.45
C LEU A 27 8.73 21.86 5.38
N PHE A 28 9.73 21.06 5.73
CA PHE A 28 11.10 21.56 5.96
C PHE A 28 12.06 21.32 4.79
N SER A 29 11.66 20.55 3.77
CA SER A 29 12.43 20.30 2.54
C SER A 29 13.93 20.00 2.72
N TYR A 30 14.31 19.38 3.84
CA TYR A 30 15.69 18.99 4.10
C TYR A 30 16.01 17.62 3.47
N ARG A 31 17.10 17.56 2.72
CA ARG A 31 17.59 16.32 2.08
C ARG A 31 17.78 15.16 3.05
N VAL A 32 18.29 15.45 4.24
CA VAL A 32 18.52 14.44 5.29
C VAL A 32 17.21 13.79 5.72
N LEU A 33 16.12 14.56 5.80
CA LEU A 33 14.80 14.02 6.15
C LEU A 33 14.28 13.07 5.06
N ASP A 34 14.50 13.38 3.79
CA ASP A 34 14.12 12.49 2.69
C ASP A 34 14.92 11.19 2.70
N ALA A 35 16.24 11.28 2.92
CA ALA A 35 17.09 10.10 3.02
C ALA A 35 16.67 9.19 4.18
N ILE A 36 16.36 9.76 5.35
CA ILE A 36 15.82 9.02 6.50
C ILE A 36 14.47 8.38 6.14
N LEU A 37 13.58 9.12 5.49
CA LEU A 37 12.27 8.61 5.08
C LEU A 37 12.41 7.45 4.08
N HIS A 38 13.25 7.59 3.06
CA HIS A 38 13.46 6.57 2.04
C HIS A 38 14.09 5.31 2.63
N PHE A 39 15.10 5.47 3.49
CA PHE A 39 15.69 4.36 4.21
C PHE A 39 14.68 3.65 5.10
N LEU A 40 13.83 4.40 5.81
CA LEU A 40 12.77 3.85 6.63
C LEU A 40 11.76 3.06 5.80
N LEU A 41 11.39 3.54 4.61
CA LEU A 41 10.48 2.83 3.70
C LEU A 41 11.06 1.48 3.24
N VAL A 42 12.33 1.47 2.82
CA VAL A 42 13.01 0.22 2.42
C VAL A 42 13.02 -0.77 3.57
N TRP A 43 13.47 -0.33 4.75
CA TRP A 43 13.50 -1.17 5.94
C TRP A 43 12.12 -1.69 6.32
N TYR A 44 11.10 -0.82 6.27
CA TYR A 44 9.73 -1.14 6.62
C TYR A 44 9.16 -2.24 5.72
N TYR A 45 9.17 -2.04 4.40
CA TYR A 45 8.61 -3.02 3.46
C TYR A 45 9.40 -4.33 3.45
N CYS A 46 10.73 -4.27 3.56
CA CYS A 46 11.54 -5.46 3.71
C CYS A 46 11.16 -6.26 4.97
N THR A 47 11.08 -5.60 6.13
CA THR A 47 10.67 -6.24 7.38
C THR A 47 9.26 -6.82 7.29
N LEU A 48 8.35 -6.10 6.63
CA LEU A 48 6.97 -6.53 6.45
C LEU A 48 6.89 -7.81 5.61
N THR A 49 7.61 -7.89 4.48
CA THR A 49 7.65 -9.09 3.64
C THR A 49 8.17 -10.33 4.38
N ILE A 50 9.20 -10.17 5.23
CA ILE A 50 9.75 -11.25 6.06
C ILE A 50 8.71 -11.72 7.08
N ARG A 51 8.12 -10.78 7.84
CA ARG A 51 7.11 -11.10 8.87
C ARG A 51 5.87 -11.75 8.27
N GLU A 52 5.43 -11.30 7.11
CA GLU A 52 4.32 -11.90 6.38
C GLU A 52 4.61 -13.31 5.88
N SER A 53 5.84 -13.57 5.44
CA SER A 53 6.27 -14.92 5.04
C SER A 53 6.18 -15.89 6.22
N ILE A 54 6.55 -15.45 7.43
CA ILE A 54 6.40 -16.22 8.67
C ILE A 54 4.92 -16.45 9.02
N LEU A 55 4.07 -15.42 8.88
CA LEU A 55 2.62 -15.55 9.16
C LEU A 55 1.94 -16.56 8.25
N VAL A 56 2.36 -16.66 7.00
CA VAL A 56 1.81 -17.60 6.02
C VAL A 56 2.15 -19.03 6.39
N ILE A 57 3.40 -19.28 6.79
CA ILE A 57 3.84 -20.58 7.30
C ILE A 57 3.03 -20.96 8.57
N ASN A 58 2.70 -19.98 9.40
CA ASN A 58 1.84 -20.15 10.58
C ASN A 58 0.33 -20.26 10.25
N GLY A 59 -0.06 -20.42 8.98
CA GLY A 59 -1.44 -20.67 8.58
C GLY A 59 -2.28 -19.44 8.26
N SER A 60 -1.67 -18.24 8.16
CA SER A 60 -2.39 -17.04 7.70
C SER A 60 -2.71 -17.12 6.20
N ARG A 61 -3.99 -16.96 5.85
CA ARG A 61 -4.48 -17.03 4.46
C ARG A 61 -4.48 -15.65 3.81
N MET A 62 -3.31 -15.17 3.43
CA MET A 62 -3.17 -13.91 2.71
C MET A 62 -3.19 -14.14 1.20
N LYS A 63 -4.00 -13.35 0.46
CA LYS A 63 -4.07 -13.42 -1.01
C LYS A 63 -2.72 -13.05 -1.63
N GLY A 64 -2.32 -13.77 -2.68
CA GLY A 64 -1.00 -13.65 -3.31
C GLY A 64 -0.64 -12.24 -3.79
N TRP A 65 -1.59 -11.51 -4.39
CA TRP A 65 -1.34 -10.15 -4.89
C TRP A 65 -0.80 -9.20 -3.81
N TRP A 66 -1.42 -9.18 -2.63
CA TRP A 66 -1.01 -8.27 -1.55
C TRP A 66 0.40 -8.55 -1.05
N ARG A 67 0.82 -9.82 -1.03
CA ARG A 67 2.20 -10.18 -0.73
C ARG A 67 3.15 -9.65 -1.79
N ILE A 68 2.83 -9.90 -3.06
CA ILE A 68 3.63 -9.42 -4.21
C ILE A 68 3.73 -7.89 -4.20
N ASN A 69 2.65 -7.20 -3.83
CA ASN A 69 2.60 -5.75 -3.70
C ASN A 69 3.66 -5.21 -2.73
N HIS A 70 3.85 -5.83 -1.56
CA HIS A 70 4.89 -5.41 -0.61
C HIS A 70 6.31 -5.68 -1.11
N PHE A 71 6.52 -6.77 -1.87
CA PHE A 71 7.81 -7.01 -2.55
C PHE A 71 8.09 -5.94 -3.60
N ILE A 72 7.10 -5.59 -4.42
CA ILE A 72 7.22 -4.52 -5.41
C ILE A 72 7.48 -3.17 -4.71
N ALA A 73 6.80 -2.87 -3.60
CA ALA A 73 7.03 -1.67 -2.81
C ALA A 73 8.45 -1.61 -2.22
N THR A 74 9.01 -2.75 -1.81
CA THR A 74 10.43 -2.84 -1.37
C THR A 74 11.38 -2.48 -2.51
N ILE A 75 11.14 -3.00 -3.72
CA ILE A 75 11.94 -2.68 -4.91
C ILE A 75 11.80 -1.18 -5.23
N GLN A 76 10.58 -0.64 -5.22
CA GLN A 76 10.34 0.78 -5.49
C GLN A 76 11.08 1.68 -4.50
N ALA A 77 11.01 1.39 -3.21
CA ALA A 77 11.74 2.13 -2.19
C ALA A 77 13.26 2.02 -2.41
N GLY A 78 13.74 0.84 -2.83
CA GLY A 78 15.13 0.60 -3.22
C GLY A 78 15.58 1.44 -4.43
N VAL A 79 14.73 1.58 -5.45
CA VAL A 79 15.01 2.43 -6.63
C VAL A 79 15.06 3.90 -6.24
N ILE A 80 14.16 4.35 -5.37
CA ILE A 80 14.09 5.74 -4.92
C ILE A 80 15.29 6.12 -4.03
N ILE A 81 15.79 5.22 -3.17
CA ILE A 81 16.94 5.53 -2.30
C ILE A 81 18.26 5.62 -3.08
N VAL A 82 18.42 4.85 -4.16
CA VAL A 82 19.61 4.91 -5.03
C VAL A 82 19.50 5.98 -6.13
N TRP A 83 18.39 6.72 -6.17
CA TRP A 83 18.23 7.81 -7.12
C TRP A 83 19.12 8.98 -6.68
N PRO A 84 20.13 9.36 -7.50
CA PRO A 84 21.03 10.45 -7.17
C PRO A 84 20.31 11.80 -7.12
N ASP A 85 20.93 12.77 -6.45
CA ASP A 85 20.43 14.14 -6.47
C ASP A 85 20.58 14.73 -7.87
N GLY A 86 19.46 15.14 -8.45
CA GLY A 86 19.38 15.65 -9.81
C GLY A 86 18.11 16.44 -10.05
N PHE A 87 18.03 17.09 -11.21
CA PHE A 87 16.87 17.90 -11.60
C PHE A 87 15.58 17.07 -11.62
N MET A 88 15.63 15.83 -12.14
CA MET A 88 14.44 14.97 -12.22
C MET A 88 13.98 14.50 -10.84
N TYR A 89 14.93 14.21 -9.94
CA TYR A 89 14.62 13.88 -8.55
C TYR A 89 13.87 15.03 -7.87
N ASP A 90 14.34 16.28 -8.01
CA ASP A 90 13.70 17.44 -7.37
C ASP A 90 12.27 17.68 -7.88
N GLN A 91 12.03 17.50 -9.18
CA GLN A 91 10.70 17.59 -9.78
C GLN A 91 9.72 16.56 -9.21
N PHE A 92 10.18 15.33 -8.99
CA PHE A 92 9.32 14.24 -8.51
C PHE A 92 9.24 14.16 -6.98
N ARG A 93 10.23 14.69 -6.26
CA ARG A 93 10.38 14.62 -4.80
C ARG A 93 9.08 14.92 -4.05
N LYS A 94 8.50 16.10 -4.27
CA LYS A 94 7.29 16.54 -3.56
C LYS A 94 6.11 15.61 -3.82
N GLN A 95 5.96 15.14 -5.06
CA GLN A 95 4.89 14.24 -5.44
C GLN A 95 5.05 12.87 -4.76
N PHE A 96 6.27 12.35 -4.69
CA PHE A 96 6.58 11.11 -3.98
C PHE A 96 6.33 11.21 -2.46
N THR A 97 6.78 12.30 -1.82
CA THR A 97 6.55 12.49 -0.38
C THR A 97 5.06 12.65 -0.06
N LEU A 98 4.30 13.38 -0.89
CA LEU A 98 2.84 13.48 -0.77
C LEU A 98 2.16 12.12 -0.92
N TYR A 99 2.59 11.32 -1.89
CA TYR A 99 2.10 9.95 -2.06
C TYR A 99 2.40 9.08 -0.83
N THR A 100 3.60 9.19 -0.26
CA THR A 100 4.01 8.47 0.96
C THR A 100 3.17 8.88 2.17
N CYS A 101 2.92 10.18 2.34
CA CYS A 101 2.04 10.69 3.40
C CYS A 101 0.61 10.16 3.22
N TYR A 102 0.07 10.27 2.01
CA TYR A 102 -1.27 9.79 1.67
C TYR A 102 -1.45 8.29 1.93
N THR A 103 -0.50 7.47 1.46
CA THR A 103 -0.54 6.01 1.66
C THR A 103 -0.45 5.63 3.13
N SER A 104 0.30 6.38 3.94
CA SER A 104 0.36 6.16 5.40
C SER A 104 -0.98 6.46 6.08
N ILE A 105 -1.68 7.53 5.67
CA ILE A 105 -3.04 7.83 6.14
C ILE A 105 -4.00 6.71 5.72
N LEU A 106 -3.94 6.29 4.47
CA LEU A 106 -4.79 5.22 3.94
C LEU A 106 -4.58 3.92 4.73
N GLN A 107 -3.34 3.56 5.01
CA GLN A 107 -2.99 2.35 5.75
C GLN A 107 -3.47 2.41 7.22
N PHE A 108 -3.43 3.58 7.85
CA PHE A 108 -4.02 3.80 9.17
C PHE A 108 -5.55 3.62 9.16
N LEU A 109 -6.24 4.20 8.16
CA LEU A 109 -7.69 4.03 7.99
C LEU A 109 -8.07 2.57 7.75
N GLN A 110 -7.32 1.89 6.87
CA GLN A 110 -7.49 0.46 6.59
C GLN A 110 -7.34 -0.38 7.86
N PHE A 111 -6.31 -0.13 8.66
CA PHE A 111 -6.06 -0.84 9.90
C PHE A 111 -7.25 -0.73 10.87
N ASN A 112 -7.66 0.50 11.19
CA ASN A 112 -8.75 0.74 12.16
C ASN A 112 -10.06 0.08 11.71
N TYR A 113 -10.39 0.24 10.43
CA TYR A 113 -11.59 -0.33 9.85
C TYR A 113 -11.56 -1.87 9.88
N GLN A 114 -10.46 -2.47 9.45
CA GLN A 114 -10.35 -3.92 9.34
C GLN A 114 -10.23 -4.61 10.69
N GLN A 115 -9.55 -4.01 11.67
CA GLN A 115 -9.51 -4.56 13.03
C GLN A 115 -10.92 -4.66 13.63
N GLY A 116 -11.75 -3.62 13.50
CA GLY A 116 -13.13 -3.65 13.97
C GLY A 116 -13.98 -4.73 13.28
N CYS A 117 -13.82 -4.88 11.95
CA CYS A 117 -14.53 -5.93 11.21
C CYS A 117 -14.06 -7.33 11.58
N LEU A 118 -12.75 -7.55 11.74
CA LEU A 118 -12.19 -8.84 12.17
C LEU A 118 -12.62 -9.19 13.59
N TYR A 119 -12.65 -8.22 14.50
CA TYR A 119 -13.13 -8.44 15.86
C TYR A 119 -14.57 -8.95 15.87
N ARG A 120 -15.47 -8.28 15.14
CA ARG A 120 -16.87 -8.70 15.00
C ARG A 120 -16.99 -10.11 14.41
N LEU A 121 -16.28 -10.40 13.33
CA LEU A 121 -16.35 -11.72 12.69
C LEU A 121 -15.77 -12.85 13.55
N ARG A 122 -14.76 -12.57 14.37
CA ARG A 122 -14.23 -13.53 15.34
C ARG A 122 -15.20 -13.79 16.48
N ALA A 123 -15.88 -12.75 16.98
CA ALA A 123 -16.91 -12.90 17.99
C ALA A 123 -18.11 -13.76 17.49
N LEU A 124 -18.39 -13.69 16.18
CA LEU A 124 -19.40 -14.52 15.52
C LEU A 124 -18.90 -15.94 15.15
N GLY A 125 -17.62 -16.26 15.39
CA GLY A 125 -17.03 -17.54 14.98
C GLY A 125 -16.82 -17.71 13.47
N GLU A 126 -17.11 -16.69 12.65
CA GLU A 126 -17.06 -16.75 11.19
C GLU A 126 -15.64 -16.61 10.61
N ARG A 127 -14.64 -16.22 11.42
CA ARG A 127 -13.25 -16.04 10.96
C ARG A 127 -12.22 -16.69 11.87
N HIS A 128 -11.11 -17.09 11.24
CA HIS A 128 -10.02 -17.75 11.92
C HIS A 128 -9.17 -16.75 12.71
N LYS A 129 -8.63 -17.18 13.85
CA LYS A 129 -7.85 -16.30 14.74
C LYS A 129 -6.56 -15.79 14.09
N MET A 130 -6.07 -16.44 13.02
CA MET A 130 -4.86 -16.05 12.28
C MET A 130 -5.06 -15.01 11.17
N ASP A 131 -6.30 -14.60 10.86
CA ASP A 131 -6.56 -13.58 9.82
C ASP A 131 -6.08 -12.18 10.27
N ILE A 132 -5.26 -11.52 9.46
CA ILE A 132 -4.68 -10.18 9.69
C ILE A 132 -5.34 -9.09 8.84
N THR A 133 -5.02 -7.82 9.14
CA THR A 133 -5.37 -6.67 8.29
C THR A 133 -4.44 -6.61 7.07
N ILE A 134 -4.99 -6.25 5.92
CA ILE A 134 -4.38 -6.32 4.58
C ILE A 134 -4.46 -4.93 3.94
N GLU A 135 -3.48 -4.54 3.13
CA GLU A 135 -3.43 -3.22 2.45
C GLU A 135 -4.45 -3.03 1.31
N GLY A 136 -5.53 -3.82 1.29
CA GLY A 136 -6.64 -3.57 0.39
C GLY A 136 -7.89 -4.37 0.68
N PHE A 137 -8.63 -4.66 -0.39
CA PHE A 137 -10.03 -5.02 -0.27
C PHE A 137 -10.27 -6.54 -0.27
N HIS A 138 -11.10 -7.01 0.66
CA HIS A 138 -11.49 -8.41 0.73
C HIS A 138 -13.00 -8.58 0.81
N SER A 139 -13.49 -9.69 0.28
CA SER A 139 -14.92 -10.02 0.17
C SER A 139 -15.67 -9.97 1.52
N TRP A 140 -15.03 -10.39 2.62
CA TRP A 140 -15.65 -10.39 3.95
C TRP A 140 -15.80 -9.00 4.57
N MET A 141 -15.10 -8.00 4.05
CA MET A 141 -15.14 -6.64 4.58
C MET A 141 -16.44 -5.92 4.19
N TRP A 142 -17.25 -6.47 3.27
CA TRP A 142 -18.36 -5.81 2.57
C TRP A 142 -19.44 -5.18 3.46
N LYS A 143 -19.68 -5.68 4.68
CA LYS A 143 -20.75 -5.20 5.58
C LYS A 143 -20.58 -3.75 6.10
N GLY A 144 -19.54 -3.00 5.70
CA GLY A 144 -19.43 -1.56 5.98
C GLY A 144 -18.53 -0.80 5.00
N LEU A 145 -18.35 -1.31 3.79
CA LEU A 145 -17.14 -1.09 2.99
C LEU A 145 -17.26 -0.02 1.89
N SER A 146 -18.45 0.55 1.72
CA SER A 146 -18.60 1.72 0.85
C SER A 146 -17.71 2.89 1.29
N PHE A 147 -17.34 2.95 2.58
CA PHE A 147 -16.53 4.04 3.10
C PHE A 147 -15.07 3.99 2.65
N LEU A 148 -14.41 2.82 2.69
CA LEU A 148 -12.97 2.70 2.42
C LEU A 148 -12.64 2.68 0.92
N LEU A 149 -13.57 2.19 0.11
CA LEU A 149 -13.42 2.02 -1.33
C LEU A 149 -13.08 3.34 -2.08
N PRO A 150 -13.73 4.49 -1.85
CA PRO A 150 -13.34 5.75 -2.50
C PRO A 150 -11.90 6.16 -2.19
N PHE A 151 -11.46 6.02 -0.93
CA PHE A 151 -10.07 6.31 -0.57
C PHE A 151 -9.09 5.35 -1.26
N LEU A 152 -9.41 4.07 -1.38
CA LEU A 152 -8.58 3.13 -2.14
C LEU A 152 -8.42 3.54 -3.61
N TYR A 153 -9.52 3.88 -4.29
CA TYR A 153 -9.45 4.30 -5.70
C TYR A 153 -8.73 5.64 -5.89
N ILE A 154 -8.85 6.59 -4.96
CA ILE A 154 -8.04 7.82 -4.98
C ILE A 154 -6.54 7.46 -4.91
N GLY A 155 -6.16 6.51 -4.04
CA GLY A 155 -4.80 6.00 -3.98
C GLY A 155 -4.33 5.36 -5.29
N TYR A 156 -5.19 4.58 -5.96
CA TYR A 156 -4.85 3.96 -7.24
C TYR A 156 -4.70 5.01 -8.35
N ILE A 157 -5.56 6.03 -8.38
CA ILE A 157 -5.43 7.15 -9.31
C ILE A 157 -4.12 7.90 -9.04
N PHE A 158 -3.72 8.08 -7.78
CA PHE A 158 -2.43 8.69 -7.43
C PHE A 158 -1.26 7.81 -7.91
N GLN A 159 -1.35 6.47 -7.82
CA GLN A 159 -0.34 5.57 -8.41
C GLN A 159 -0.22 5.77 -9.94
N LEU A 160 -1.35 5.87 -10.64
CA LEU A 160 -1.36 6.14 -12.07
C LEU A 160 -0.79 7.53 -12.40
N TYR A 161 -1.12 8.55 -11.60
CA TYR A 161 -0.58 9.89 -11.75
C TYR A 161 0.94 9.91 -11.57
N ASN A 162 1.47 9.19 -10.58
CA ASN A 162 2.93 9.03 -10.41
C ASN A 162 3.56 8.34 -11.61
N ALA A 163 2.96 7.25 -12.10
CA ALA A 163 3.45 6.55 -13.28
C ALA A 163 3.48 7.45 -14.52
N TYR A 164 2.42 8.24 -14.73
CA TYR A 164 2.33 9.18 -15.85
C TYR A 164 3.36 10.31 -15.76
N THR A 165 3.49 10.95 -14.59
CA THR A 165 4.50 12.00 -14.38
C THR A 165 5.90 11.47 -14.65
N LEU A 166 6.26 10.32 -14.06
CA LEU A 166 7.58 9.71 -14.24
C LEU A 166 7.82 9.27 -15.68
N TYR A 167 6.80 8.73 -16.37
CA TYR A 167 6.93 8.37 -17.78
C TYR A 167 7.19 9.60 -18.66
N ASN A 168 6.53 10.73 -18.39
CA ASN A 168 6.81 11.97 -19.11
C ASN A 168 8.22 12.51 -18.79
N LEU A 169 8.64 12.48 -17.51
CA LEU A 169 10.00 12.85 -17.12
C LEU A 169 11.05 11.96 -17.79
N SER A 170 10.76 10.67 -17.97
CA SER A 170 11.68 9.73 -18.64
C SER A 170 11.89 10.01 -20.13
N LYS A 171 11.01 10.81 -20.76
CA LYS A 171 11.12 11.20 -22.17
C LYS A 171 11.88 12.51 -22.38
N ASP A 172 12.14 13.25 -21.30
CA ASP A 172 12.89 14.50 -21.39
C ASP A 172 14.33 14.20 -21.82
N GLU A 173 14.86 14.96 -22.78
CA GLU A 173 16.23 14.79 -23.30
C GLU A 173 17.31 14.91 -22.22
N LYS A 174 17.00 15.61 -21.11
CA LYS A 174 17.89 15.77 -19.96
C LYS A 174 17.85 14.59 -18.99
N CYS A 175 16.93 13.64 -19.19
CA CYS A 175 16.78 12.48 -18.33
C CYS A 175 17.81 11.40 -18.70
N VAL A 176 18.85 11.26 -17.87
CA VAL A 176 19.86 10.20 -17.99
C VAL A 176 19.64 9.07 -16.97
N GLU A 177 18.72 9.28 -16.02
CA GLU A 177 18.52 8.47 -14.84
C GLU A 177 17.53 7.33 -15.11
N TRP A 178 18.02 6.09 -15.11
CA TRP A 178 17.19 4.90 -15.34
C TRP A 178 16.11 4.71 -14.25
N GLN A 179 16.36 5.23 -13.04
CA GLN A 179 15.46 5.16 -11.89
C GLN A 179 14.08 5.76 -12.19
N VAL A 180 14.04 6.81 -13.04
CA VAL A 180 12.82 7.50 -13.45
C VAL A 180 11.90 6.54 -14.20
N PHE A 181 12.43 5.90 -15.25
CA PHE A 181 11.66 4.97 -16.09
C PHE A 181 11.23 3.72 -15.31
N VAL A 182 12.14 3.13 -14.53
CA VAL A 182 11.82 1.95 -13.73
C VAL A 182 10.74 2.26 -12.69
N SER A 183 10.81 3.42 -12.02
CA SER A 183 9.77 3.86 -11.09
C SER A 183 8.42 4.04 -11.79
N ALA A 184 8.41 4.58 -13.02
CA ALA A 184 7.17 4.73 -13.80
C ALA A 184 6.50 3.37 -14.04
N VAL A 185 7.28 2.38 -14.46
CA VAL A 185 6.80 1.01 -14.71
C VAL A 185 6.28 0.37 -13.44
N ILE A 186 6.99 0.50 -12.32
CA ILE A 186 6.58 -0.07 -11.04
C ILE A 186 5.26 0.54 -10.57
N PHE A 187 5.11 1.87 -10.57
CA PHE A 187 3.86 2.51 -10.20
C PHE A 187 2.69 2.09 -11.11
N PHE A 188 2.94 1.88 -12.40
CA PHE A 188 1.93 1.40 -13.34
C PHE A 188 1.49 -0.05 -13.03
N ILE A 189 2.44 -0.94 -12.72
CA ILE A 189 2.13 -2.33 -12.30
C ILE A 189 1.31 -2.34 -11.01
N LEU A 190 1.70 -1.52 -10.02
CA LEU A 190 0.96 -1.37 -8.76
C LEU A 190 -0.47 -0.90 -9.03
N PHE A 191 -0.65 0.13 -9.85
CA PHE A 191 -1.97 0.64 -10.25
C PHE A 191 -2.84 -0.46 -10.88
N LEU A 192 -2.31 -1.17 -11.88
CA LEU A 192 -3.06 -2.20 -12.60
C LEU A 192 -3.50 -3.33 -11.68
N GLY A 193 -2.58 -3.89 -10.89
CA GLY A 193 -2.91 -5.03 -10.04
C GLY A 193 -3.80 -4.64 -8.86
N ASN A 194 -3.64 -3.45 -8.27
CA ASN A 194 -4.52 -2.96 -7.21
C ASN A 194 -5.95 -2.70 -7.72
N THR A 195 -6.07 -2.08 -8.89
CA THR A 195 -7.36 -1.83 -9.53
C THR A 195 -8.03 -3.13 -9.95
N PHE A 196 -7.30 -4.04 -10.58
CA PHE A 196 -7.84 -5.33 -11.03
C PHE A 196 -8.32 -6.19 -9.86
N THR A 197 -7.50 -6.32 -8.80
CA THR A 197 -7.87 -7.14 -7.65
C THR A 197 -9.06 -6.58 -6.88
N THR A 198 -9.13 -5.26 -6.69
CA THR A 198 -10.27 -4.62 -6.03
C THR A 198 -11.54 -4.73 -6.86
N SER A 199 -11.46 -4.43 -8.17
CA SER A 199 -12.58 -4.56 -9.11
C SER A 199 -13.09 -6.00 -9.19
N ARG A 200 -12.20 -7.00 -9.20
CA ARG A 200 -12.60 -8.43 -9.18
C ARG A 200 -13.39 -8.79 -7.92
N VAL A 201 -13.00 -8.28 -6.76
CA VAL A 201 -13.73 -8.54 -5.51
C VAL A 201 -15.08 -7.84 -5.50
N ILE A 202 -15.17 -6.62 -6.03
CA ILE A 202 -16.44 -5.91 -6.20
C ILE A 202 -17.36 -6.69 -7.15
N HIS A 203 -16.86 -7.09 -8.31
CA HIS A 203 -17.61 -7.86 -9.30
C HIS A 203 -18.17 -9.15 -8.70
N GLN A 204 -17.32 -9.95 -8.05
CA GLN A 204 -17.75 -11.19 -7.38
C GLN A 204 -18.88 -10.91 -6.37
N LYS A 205 -18.80 -9.83 -5.61
CA LYS A 205 -19.82 -9.48 -4.61
C LYS A 205 -21.13 -8.98 -5.21
N LEU A 206 -21.06 -8.23 -6.30
CA LEU A 206 -22.25 -7.80 -7.04
C LEU A 206 -22.97 -9.02 -7.63
N THR A 207 -22.22 -9.96 -8.23
CA THR A 207 -22.79 -11.22 -8.73
C THR A 207 -23.43 -12.04 -7.61
N GLU A 208 -22.74 -12.22 -6.47
CA GLU A 208 -23.31 -12.95 -5.31
C GLU A 208 -24.61 -12.30 -4.79
N LYS A 209 -24.69 -10.96 -4.77
CA LYS A 209 -25.92 -10.25 -4.38
C LYS A 209 -27.04 -10.48 -5.39
N ILE A 210 -26.76 -10.32 -6.68
CA ILE A 210 -27.75 -10.50 -7.76
C ILE A 210 -28.31 -11.92 -7.71
N VAL A 211 -27.46 -12.94 -7.57
CA VAL A 211 -27.87 -14.35 -7.46
C VAL A 211 -28.76 -14.58 -6.23
N LYS A 212 -28.42 -14.01 -5.07
CA LYS A 212 -29.26 -14.12 -3.86
C LYS A 212 -30.60 -13.41 -3.97
N THR A 213 -30.71 -12.37 -4.79
CA THR A 213 -31.99 -11.70 -5.07
C THR A 213 -32.85 -12.49 -6.07
N LEU A 214 -32.23 -13.31 -6.92
CA LEU A 214 -32.90 -14.11 -7.95
C LEU A 214 -33.38 -15.48 -7.47
N ILE A 215 -32.84 -15.98 -6.35
CA ILE A 215 -33.24 -17.26 -5.75
C ILE A 215 -34.09 -16.94 -4.49
N PRO A 216 -35.41 -17.20 -4.50
CA PRO A 216 -36.30 -16.91 -3.38
C PRO A 216 -36.05 -17.80 -2.15
#